data_AF-A0A7S2HM47-F1
#
_entry.id   AF-A0A7S2HM47-F1
#
_cell.length_a   1.000
_cell.length_b   1.000
_cell.length_c   1.000
_cell.angle_alpha   90.00
_cell.angle_beta   90.00
_cell.angle_gamma   90.00
#
_symmetry.space_group_name_H-M   'P 1'
#
loop_
_entity.id
_entity.type
_entity.pdbx_description
1 polymer ?
#
loop_
_entity_poly.entity_id
_entity_poly.type
_entity_poly.pdbx_seq_one_letter_code
_entity_poly.pdbx_strand_id
1 'polypeptide(L)'
;GDRTAAVAHARELGFRTRRNDPEVLFRLAQLSFDRDDAESMVLPDGTAPANVQVYFEALGALDPLVHMSPEVVMAARSSFLLRGLGTHFGLALRVAKRWRGLAVAAVRQHEASGGAHAVAFSEPFRALAGTAPVRTW
;
A
#
# COMPACT_ATOMS: atom_id res chain seq x y z
N GLY A 1 -15.67 -6.23 -1.75
CA GLY A 1 -15.43 -5.29 -2.85
C GLY A 1 -15.12 -6.10 -4.08
N ASP A 2 -15.29 -5.52 -5.26
CA ASP A 2 -14.92 -6.20 -6.51
C ASP A 2 -13.40 -6.42 -6.54
N ARG A 3 -12.99 -7.69 -6.46
CA ARG A 3 -11.58 -8.11 -6.46
C ARG A 3 -10.92 -7.79 -7.80
N THR A 4 -11.64 -7.90 -8.91
CA THR A 4 -11.12 -7.63 -10.25
C THR A 4 -10.77 -6.14 -10.40
N ALA A 5 -11.67 -5.26 -9.95
CA ALA A 5 -11.42 -3.82 -9.93
C ALA A 5 -10.23 -3.45 -9.03
N ALA A 6 -10.12 -4.07 -7.84
CA ALA A 6 -8.99 -3.83 -6.94
C ALA A 6 -7.64 -4.23 -7.58
N VAL A 7 -7.59 -5.33 -8.33
CA VAL A 7 -6.39 -5.74 -9.07
C VAL A 7 -6.06 -4.79 -10.21
N ALA A 8 -7.08 -4.32 -10.96
CA ALA A 8 -6.89 -3.33 -12.01
C ALA A 8 -6.28 -2.03 -11.44
N HIS A 9 -6.84 -1.51 -10.35
CA HIS A 9 -6.30 -0.33 -9.68
C HIS A 9 -4.91 -0.55 -9.09
N ALA A 10 -4.62 -1.74 -8.53
CA ALA A 10 -3.28 -2.05 -8.06
C ALA A 10 -2.23 -1.94 -9.19
N ARG A 11 -2.57 -2.44 -10.39
CA ARG A 11 -1.71 -2.34 -11.58
C ARG A 11 -1.53 -0.89 -12.03
N GLU A 12 -2.61 -0.10 -12.02
CA GLU A 12 -2.57 1.34 -12.32
C GLU A 12 -1.67 2.11 -11.34
N LEU A 13 -1.70 1.75 -10.05
CA LEU A 13 -0.82 2.29 -9.01
C LEU A 13 0.62 1.75 -9.10
N GLY A 14 0.93 0.93 -10.10
CA GLY A 14 2.27 0.44 -10.39
C GLY A 14 2.70 -0.80 -9.60
N PHE A 15 1.77 -1.52 -8.96
CA PHE A 15 2.09 -2.81 -8.34
C PHE A 15 2.42 -3.83 -9.44
N ARG A 16 3.61 -4.44 -9.34
CA ARG A 16 4.02 -5.55 -10.20
C ARG A 16 4.69 -6.61 -9.35
N THR A 17 4.27 -7.84 -9.53
CA THR A 17 4.93 -9.03 -8.97
C THR A 17 5.61 -9.79 -10.11
N ARG A 18 6.48 -10.77 -9.80
CA ARG A 18 7.24 -11.50 -10.83
C ARG A 18 6.35 -12.19 -11.85
N ARG A 19 5.23 -12.78 -11.42
CA ARG A 19 4.25 -13.46 -12.29
C ARG A 19 3.00 -12.61 -12.58
N ASN A 20 2.92 -11.40 -12.02
CA ASN A 20 1.70 -10.56 -12.04
C ASN A 20 0.45 -11.31 -11.57
N ASP A 21 0.60 -12.18 -10.57
CA ASP A 21 -0.46 -13.00 -10.00
C ASP A 21 -1.60 -12.12 -9.43
N PRO A 22 -2.83 -12.23 -9.97
CA PRO A 22 -3.94 -11.39 -9.53
C PRO A 22 -4.34 -11.62 -8.07
N GLU A 23 -4.14 -12.84 -7.55
CA GLU A 23 -4.43 -13.16 -6.15
C GLU A 23 -3.48 -12.40 -5.23
N VAL A 24 -2.18 -12.43 -5.55
CA VAL A 24 -1.15 -11.75 -4.77
C VAL A 24 -1.30 -10.23 -4.89
N LEU A 25 -1.60 -9.71 -6.09
CA LEU A 25 -1.85 -8.28 -6.30
C LEU A 25 -3.04 -7.78 -5.48
N PHE A 26 -4.15 -8.51 -5.47
CA PHE A 26 -5.31 -8.16 -4.65
C PHE A 26 -4.93 -8.08 -3.17
N ARG A 27 -4.22 -9.09 -2.68
CA ARG A 27 -3.80 -9.18 -1.28
C ARG A 27 -2.84 -8.08 -0.89
N LEU A 28 -1.85 -7.80 -1.73
CA LEU A 28 -0.91 -6.69 -1.51
C LEU A 28 -1.61 -5.34 -1.50
N ALA A 29 -2.58 -5.11 -2.39
CA ALA A 29 -3.36 -3.87 -2.42
C ALA A 29 -4.25 -3.73 -1.17
N GLN A 30 -4.95 -4.80 -0.78
CA GLN A 30 -5.77 -4.82 0.45
C GLN A 30 -4.92 -4.57 1.69
N LEU A 31 -3.79 -5.28 1.78
CA LEU A 31 -2.83 -5.17 2.87
C LEU A 31 -2.26 -3.75 2.95
N SER A 32 -2.00 -3.12 1.80
CA SER A 32 -1.47 -1.75 1.72
C SER A 32 -2.48 -0.69 2.16
N PHE A 33 -3.75 -0.80 1.79
CA PHE A 33 -4.70 0.33 1.86
C PHE A 33 -5.99 0.10 2.66
N ASP A 34 -6.33 -1.12 3.06
CA ASP A 34 -7.62 -1.40 3.70
C ASP A 34 -7.51 -2.02 5.09
N ARG A 35 -7.02 -3.26 5.18
CA ARG A 35 -7.07 -4.07 6.41
C ARG A 35 -5.99 -5.15 6.45
N ASP A 36 -5.63 -5.53 7.67
CA ASP A 36 -4.58 -6.48 8.04
C ASP A 36 -4.98 -7.32 9.27
N ASP A 37 -6.29 -7.56 9.45
CA ASP A 37 -6.81 -8.46 10.50
C ASP A 37 -6.83 -9.93 10.05
N ALA A 38 -7.02 -10.83 11.02
CA ALA A 38 -6.96 -12.27 10.83
C ALA A 38 -7.89 -12.82 9.73
N GLU A 39 -9.05 -12.20 9.48
CA GLU A 39 -9.95 -12.64 8.40
C GLU A 39 -9.38 -12.28 7.02
N SER A 40 -8.68 -11.16 6.92
CA SER A 40 -8.10 -10.68 5.66
C SER A 40 -6.75 -11.31 5.33
N MET A 41 -6.02 -11.75 6.36
CA MET A 41 -4.71 -12.37 6.23
C MET A 41 -4.79 -13.90 6.08
N VAL A 42 -5.76 -14.41 5.33
CA VAL A 42 -5.88 -15.85 5.03
C VAL A 42 -5.32 -16.14 3.65
N LEU A 43 -4.19 -16.85 3.56
CA LEU A 43 -3.54 -17.21 2.29
C LEU A 43 -4.42 -18.11 1.40
N PRO A 44 -4.11 -18.26 0.10
CA PRO A 44 -4.91 -19.08 -0.82
C PRO A 44 -5.02 -20.55 -0.43
N ASP A 45 -4.07 -21.07 0.35
CA ASP A 45 -4.08 -22.43 0.90
C ASP A 45 -4.90 -22.57 2.20
N GLY A 46 -5.55 -21.49 2.64
CA GLY A 46 -6.38 -21.45 3.86
C GLY A 46 -5.60 -21.21 5.15
N THR A 47 -4.27 -21.06 5.10
CA THR A 47 -3.46 -20.75 6.28
C THR A 47 -3.58 -19.28 6.66
N ALA A 48 -3.52 -18.98 7.97
CA ALA A 48 -3.61 -17.62 8.50
C ALA A 48 -2.32 -17.28 9.26
N PRO A 49 -1.42 -16.47 8.70
CA PRO A 49 -0.19 -16.08 9.38
C PRO A 49 -0.45 -15.31 10.67
N ALA A 50 0.45 -15.48 11.64
CA ALA A 50 0.30 -14.92 12.98
C ALA A 50 0.37 -13.38 13.03
N ASN A 51 0.99 -12.75 12.02
CA ASN A 51 1.11 -11.30 11.94
C ASN A 51 1.33 -10.82 10.50
N VAL A 52 1.23 -9.50 10.31
CA VAL A 52 1.34 -8.81 9.02
C VAL A 52 2.68 -9.04 8.31
N GLN A 53 3.78 -9.16 9.06
CA GLN A 53 5.10 -9.37 8.49
C GLN A 53 5.20 -10.77 7.87
N VAL A 54 4.82 -11.80 8.62
CA VAL A 54 4.81 -13.19 8.12
C VAL A 54 3.85 -13.33 6.94
N TYR A 55 2.72 -12.63 6.97
CA TYR A 55 1.80 -12.60 5.82
C TYR A 55 2.45 -11.97 4.58
N PHE A 56 3.13 -10.83 4.73
CA PHE A 56 3.83 -10.19 3.61
C PHE A 56 4.95 -11.08 3.04
N GLU A 57 5.74 -11.73 3.90
CA GLU A 57 6.78 -12.69 3.49
C GLU A 57 6.18 -13.89 2.75
N ALA A 58 5.06 -14.44 3.23
CA ALA A 58 4.36 -15.53 2.57
C ALA A 58 3.80 -15.14 1.19
N LEU A 59 3.25 -13.93 1.04
CA LEU A 59 2.88 -13.39 -0.28
C LEU A 59 4.10 -13.27 -1.20
N GLY A 60 5.24 -12.86 -0.67
CA GLY A 60 6.51 -12.79 -1.41
C GLY A 60 7.03 -14.15 -1.87
N ALA A 61 6.81 -15.21 -1.07
CA ALA A 61 7.14 -16.58 -1.45
C ALA A 61 6.23 -17.11 -2.57
N LEU A 62 4.95 -16.70 -2.59
CA LEU A 62 4.03 -17.03 -3.68
C LEU A 62 4.41 -16.30 -4.97
N ASP A 63 4.46 -14.96 -4.93
CA ASP A 63 4.85 -14.14 -6.07
C ASP A 63 5.47 -12.80 -5.60
N PRO A 64 6.80 -12.63 -5.67
CA PRO A 64 7.44 -11.49 -5.06
C PRO A 64 7.11 -10.18 -5.77
N LEU A 65 6.83 -9.15 -4.97
CA LEU A 65 6.66 -7.77 -5.44
C LEU A 65 8.00 -7.26 -6.00
N VAL A 66 8.02 -6.99 -7.31
CA VAL A 66 9.21 -6.48 -8.02
C VAL A 66 9.19 -4.97 -8.18
N HIS A 67 8.00 -4.37 -8.17
CA HIS A 67 7.85 -2.93 -8.34
C HIS A 67 6.58 -2.42 -7.66
N MET A 68 6.68 -1.24 -7.05
CA MET A 68 5.58 -0.42 -6.56
C MET A 68 5.93 1.03 -6.87
N SER A 69 4.99 1.83 -7.35
CA SER A 69 5.27 3.23 -7.67
C SER A 69 5.75 3.98 -6.41
N PRO A 70 6.89 4.72 -6.46
CA PRO A 70 7.40 5.45 -5.30
C PRO A 70 6.38 6.40 -4.67
N GLU A 71 5.49 6.96 -5.49
CA GLU A 71 4.44 7.89 -5.07
C GLU A 71 3.44 7.26 -4.08
N VAL A 72 3.22 5.94 -4.18
CA VAL A 72 2.25 5.23 -3.34
C VAL A 72 2.91 4.47 -2.19
N VAL A 73 4.23 4.28 -2.21
CA VAL A 73 4.98 3.56 -1.16
C VAL A 73 4.80 4.24 0.19
N MET A 74 4.94 5.57 0.25
CA MET A 74 4.78 6.31 1.50
C MET A 74 3.34 6.26 2.01
N ALA A 75 2.35 6.34 1.12
CA ALA A 75 0.94 6.22 1.48
C ALA A 75 0.63 4.83 2.06
N ALA A 76 1.09 3.76 1.41
CA ALA A 76 0.93 2.39 1.88
C ALA A 76 1.57 2.17 3.25
N ARG A 77 2.84 2.57 3.42
CA ARG A 77 3.58 2.44 4.71
C ARG A 77 2.90 3.21 5.83
N SER A 78 2.45 4.43 5.56
CA SER A 78 1.76 5.25 6.57
C SER A 78 0.42 4.60 6.97
N SER A 79 -0.30 4.04 5.99
CA SER A 79 -1.53 3.30 6.23
C SER A 79 -1.31 2.09 7.15
N PHE A 80 -0.23 1.32 6.94
CA PHE A 80 0.15 0.22 7.82
C PHE A 80 0.41 0.65 9.25
N LEU A 81 1.23 1.69 9.45
CA LEU A 81 1.59 2.17 10.78
C LEU A 81 0.37 2.64 11.57
N LEU A 82 -0.53 3.39 10.91
CA LEU A 82 -1.77 3.85 11.53
C LEU A 82 -2.72 2.71 11.85
N ARG A 83 -2.79 1.66 11.01
CA ARG A 83 -3.58 0.46 11.31
C ARG A 83 -2.98 -0.33 12.47
N GLY A 84 -1.68 -0.53 12.50
CA GLY A 84 -0.99 -1.20 13.62
C GLY A 84 -1.28 -0.51 14.95
N LEU A 85 -1.29 0.83 14.97
CA LEU A 85 -1.70 1.60 16.14
C LEU A 85 -3.18 1.39 16.49
N GLY A 86 -4.07 1.39 15.49
CA GLY A 86 -5.49 1.08 15.68
C GLY A 86 -5.71 -0.30 16.31
N THR A 87 -5.01 -1.32 15.82
CA THR A 87 -5.04 -2.68 16.37
C THR A 87 -4.57 -2.72 17.82
N HIS A 88 -3.53 -1.95 18.18
CA HIS A 88 -3.08 -1.84 19.58
C HIS A 88 -4.16 -1.26 20.51
N PHE A 89 -5.01 -0.36 20.00
CA PHE A 89 -6.18 0.15 20.73
C PHE A 89 -7.43 -0.74 20.64
N GLY A 90 -7.33 -1.94 20.06
CA GLY A 90 -8.47 -2.84 19.87
C GLY A 90 -9.46 -2.39 18.80
N LEU A 91 -9.07 -1.50 17.88
CA LEU A 91 -9.92 -1.01 16.80
C LEU A 91 -9.77 -1.87 15.54
N ALA A 92 -10.82 -2.60 15.18
CA ALA A 92 -10.90 -3.27 13.87
C ALA A 92 -11.36 -2.28 12.79
N LEU A 93 -10.42 -1.81 11.97
CA LEU A 93 -10.67 -0.76 10.96
C LEU A 93 -10.67 -1.33 9.54
N ARG A 94 -11.68 -0.91 8.75
CA ARG A 94 -11.61 -0.95 7.29
C ARG A 94 -11.25 0.44 6.79
N VAL A 95 -9.96 0.68 6.58
CA VAL A 95 -9.43 2.02 6.32
C VAL A 95 -9.98 2.58 5.01
N ALA A 96 -10.12 1.76 3.97
CA ALA A 96 -10.64 2.23 2.69
C ALA A 96 -12.07 2.79 2.82
N LYS A 97 -12.90 2.21 3.69
CA LYS A 97 -14.24 2.73 3.97
C LYS A 97 -14.20 4.08 4.70
N ARG A 98 -13.30 4.22 5.68
CA ARG A 98 -13.16 5.44 6.48
C ARG A 98 -12.61 6.60 5.66
N TRP A 99 -11.66 6.32 4.76
CA TRP A 99 -11.02 7.34 3.94
C TRP A 99 -11.84 7.76 2.72
N ARG A 100 -12.89 7.02 2.34
CA ARG A 100 -13.68 7.33 1.14
C ARG A 100 -14.12 8.80 1.05
N GLY A 101 -14.60 9.37 2.15
CA GLY A 101 -15.02 10.78 2.16
C GLY A 101 -13.87 11.75 1.90
N LEU A 102 -12.71 11.50 2.53
CA LEU A 102 -11.50 12.28 2.35
C LEU A 102 -10.93 12.14 0.93
N ALA A 103 -10.94 10.92 0.39
CA ALA A 103 -10.49 10.65 -0.98
C ALA A 103 -11.36 11.37 -2.02
N VAL A 104 -12.69 11.33 -1.87
CA VAL A 104 -13.61 12.06 -2.74
C VAL A 104 -13.38 13.57 -2.66
N ALA A 105 -13.16 14.11 -1.45
CA ALA A 105 -12.85 15.53 -1.27
C ALA A 105 -11.52 15.92 -1.94
N ALA A 106 -10.48 15.08 -1.77
CA ALA A 106 -9.16 15.31 -2.36
C ALA A 106 -9.20 15.29 -3.90
N VAL A 107 -9.92 14.34 -4.50
CA VAL A 107 -10.10 14.28 -5.96
C VAL A 107 -10.81 15.54 -6.47
N ARG A 108 -11.91 15.95 -5.84
CA ARG A 108 -12.62 17.19 -6.21
C ARG A 108 -11.72 18.42 -6.10
N GLN A 109 -10.90 18.49 -5.06
CA GLN A 109 -9.96 19.60 -4.89
C GLN A 109 -8.89 19.60 -6.00
N HIS A 110 -8.36 18.42 -6.36
CA HIS A 110 -7.40 18.29 -7.44
C HIS A 110 -7.98 18.70 -8.80
N GLU A 111 -9.19 18.26 -9.11
CA GLU A 111 -9.94 18.64 -10.32
C GLU A 111 -10.21 20.15 -10.36
N ALA A 112 -10.68 20.73 -9.25
CA ALA A 112 -10.93 22.17 -9.14
C ALA A 112 -9.65 23.02 -9.29
N SER A 113 -8.49 22.46 -8.93
CA SER A 113 -7.18 23.13 -9.08
C SER A 113 -6.57 22.93 -10.48
N GLY A 114 -7.30 22.33 -11.43
CA GLY A 114 -6.83 22.10 -12.80
C GLY A 114 -5.68 21.09 -12.91
N GLY A 115 -5.52 20.19 -11.93
CA GLY A 115 -4.43 19.22 -11.91
C GLY A 115 -3.04 19.80 -11.61
N ALA A 116 -2.93 21.11 -11.33
CA ALA A 116 -1.66 21.84 -11.20
C ALA A 116 -0.98 21.70 -9.82
N HIS A 117 -1.32 20.66 -9.05
CA HIS A 117 -0.46 20.17 -7.99
C HIS A 117 0.21 18.89 -8.49
N ALA A 118 1.24 19.06 -9.33
CA ALA A 118 2.36 18.13 -9.25
C ALA A 118 2.77 18.17 -7.78
N VAL A 119 2.55 17.06 -7.06
CA VAL A 119 3.02 16.94 -5.68
C VAL A 119 4.52 17.16 -5.76
N ALA A 120 4.99 18.35 -5.43
CA ALA A 120 6.40 18.73 -5.44
C ALA A 120 7.10 18.03 -4.27
N PHE A 121 7.10 16.69 -4.29
CA PHE A 121 7.84 15.85 -3.37
C PHE A 121 9.24 15.63 -3.92
N SER A 122 9.99 16.70 -4.23
CA SER A 122 11.34 16.51 -4.78
C SER A 122 12.38 17.59 -4.49
N GLU A 123 12.09 18.67 -3.76
CA GLU A 123 13.15 19.61 -3.33
C GLU A 123 13.63 19.43 -1.88
N PRO A 124 12.76 19.44 -0.84
CA PRO A 124 13.27 19.40 0.53
C PRO A 124 13.92 18.05 0.92
N PHE A 125 13.54 16.95 0.27
CA PHE A 125 14.17 15.64 0.50
C PHE A 125 15.51 15.48 -0.25
N ARG A 126 15.73 16.19 -1.36
CA ARG A 126 17.01 16.20 -2.09
C ARG A 126 18.08 16.94 -1.29
N ALA A 127 17.70 17.99 -0.58
CA ALA A 127 18.60 18.76 0.28
C ALA A 127 19.05 17.97 1.54
N LEU A 128 18.24 17.04 2.02
CA LEU A 128 18.58 16.15 3.16
C LEU A 128 19.35 14.90 2.75
N ALA A 129 19.23 14.45 1.50
CA ALA A 129 20.00 13.34 0.93
C ALA A 129 21.40 13.80 0.50
N GLY A 130 22.13 14.41 1.44
CA GLY A 130 23.51 14.82 1.25
C GLY A 130 24.34 13.72 0.61
N THR A 131 25.21 14.11 -0.32
CA THR A 131 26.18 13.27 -1.03
C THR A 131 27.18 12.66 -0.06
N ALA A 132 26.78 11.65 0.69
CA ALA A 132 27.70 10.78 1.41
C ALA A 132 28.24 9.73 0.42
N PRO A 133 29.57 9.67 0.18
CA PRO A 133 30.13 8.66 -0.70
C PRO A 133 29.87 7.27 -0.12
N VAL A 134 29.34 6.37 -0.95
CA VAL A 134 29.19 4.95 -0.64
C VAL A 134 30.57 4.37 -0.36
N ARG A 135 30.90 4.16 0.92
CA ARG A 135 32.06 3.33 1.29
C ARG A 135 31.69 1.88 1.05
N THR A 136 32.32 1.27 0.05
CA THR A 136 32.37 -0.18 -0.12
C THR A 136 33.23 -0.75 1.01
N TRP A 137 32.67 -1.70 1.77
CA TRP A 137 33.44 -2.61 2.60
C TRP A 137 33.89 -3.81 1.77
#